data_AF-A0A557NV41-F1
#
_entry.id   AF-A0A557NV41-F1
#
_cell.length_a   1.000
_cell.length_b   1.000
_cell.length_c   1.000
_cell.angle_alpha   90.00
_cell.angle_beta   90.00
_cell.angle_gamma   90.00
#
_symmetry.space_group_name_H-M   'P 1'
#
loop_
_entity.id
_entity.type
_entity.pdbx_description
1 polymer ?
#
loop_
_entity_poly.entity_id
_entity_poly.type
_entity_poly.pdbx_seq_one_letter_code
_entity_poly.pdbx_strand_id
1 'polypeptide(L)'
;MDIKIDSLDVKDKWKKRFKLLSLVEADKLSRDQFSRSDKFKQLSFKEKWSINSNYWAFWGGFIYYFIKGMPDKACVILFMSVIWGMLLSIIDFFFGLSIPTSTYWILPQGFCMMYANLDVYRKALFDETMWKSWPSIFHRTNVVVLLAVGSIVLNVIMAVYMVNHEYATQAAEDSEDRVHVNCGMSNIYALQSEIDEFGKPYLCTLIP
;
A
#
# COMPACT_ATOMS: atom_id res chain seq x y z
N MET A 1 -14.84 -1.54 -30.94
CA MET A 1 -14.62 -1.33 -29.48
C MET A 1 -14.97 0.10 -29.08
N ASP A 2 -14.60 1.10 -29.88
CA ASP A 2 -14.94 2.52 -29.63
C ASP A 2 -16.45 2.79 -29.48
N ILE A 3 -17.29 2.14 -30.29
CA ILE A 3 -18.75 2.26 -30.19
C ILE A 3 -19.27 1.88 -28.79
N LYS A 4 -18.65 0.87 -28.14
CA LYS A 4 -19.01 0.44 -26.78
C LYS A 4 -18.53 1.43 -25.71
N ILE A 5 -17.46 2.17 -25.98
CA ILE A 5 -16.93 3.19 -25.05
C ILE A 5 -17.78 4.45 -25.12
N ASP A 6 -18.18 4.85 -26.32
CA ASP A 6 -18.95 6.07 -26.53
C ASP A 6 -20.39 5.99 -25.98
N SER A 7 -20.95 4.78 -25.89
CA SER A 7 -22.25 4.52 -25.27
C SER A 7 -22.25 4.47 -23.73
N LEU A 8 -21.08 4.50 -23.07
CA LEU A 8 -21.01 4.48 -21.61
C LEU A 8 -21.50 5.81 -21.01
N ASP A 9 -22.31 5.72 -19.95
CA ASP A 9 -22.71 6.87 -19.13
C ASP A 9 -21.59 7.26 -18.15
N VAL A 10 -20.48 7.76 -18.71
CA VAL A 10 -19.34 8.27 -17.96
C VAL A 10 -18.87 9.58 -18.58
N LYS A 11 -18.26 10.45 -17.76
CA LYS A 11 -17.68 11.73 -18.22
C LYS A 11 -16.72 11.51 -19.39
N ASP A 12 -16.64 12.46 -20.31
CA ASP A 12 -15.77 12.37 -21.51
C ASP A 12 -14.29 12.14 -21.19
N LYS A 13 -13.83 12.64 -20.04
CA LYS A 13 -12.48 12.37 -19.53
C LYS A 13 -12.22 10.87 -19.36
N TRP A 14 -13.21 10.11 -18.91
CA TRP A 14 -13.12 8.64 -18.79
C TRP A 14 -13.18 7.97 -20.15
N LYS A 15 -14.09 8.41 -21.04
CA LYS A 15 -14.16 7.89 -22.42
C LYS A 15 -12.81 8.03 -23.14
N LYS A 16 -12.16 9.20 -23.03
CA LYS A 16 -10.83 9.43 -23.60
C LYS A 16 -9.77 8.47 -23.05
N ARG A 17 -9.75 8.24 -21.74
CA ARG A 17 -8.84 7.28 -21.10
C ARG A 17 -9.11 5.85 -21.57
N PHE A 18 -10.39 5.47 -21.69
CA PHE A 18 -10.79 4.15 -22.15
C PHE A 18 -10.39 3.90 -23.60
N LYS A 19 -10.50 4.92 -24.47
CA LYS A 19 -10.00 4.83 -25.86
C LYS A 19 -8.49 4.60 -25.90
N LEU A 20 -7.72 5.32 -25.08
CA LEU A 20 -6.27 5.11 -24.97
C LEU A 20 -5.91 3.71 -24.42
N LEU A 21 -6.66 3.21 -23.43
CA LEU A 21 -6.47 1.86 -22.88
C LEU A 21 -6.86 0.76 -23.89
N SER A 22 -7.92 0.99 -24.66
CA SER A 22 -8.32 0.12 -25.77
C SER A 22 -7.28 0.09 -26.87
N LEU A 23 -6.66 1.24 -27.19
CA LEU A 23 -5.61 1.32 -28.21
C LEU A 23 -4.42 0.42 -27.87
N VAL A 24 -4.03 0.38 -26.58
CA VAL A 24 -2.92 -0.45 -26.09
C VAL A 24 -3.34 -1.87 -25.69
N GLU A 25 -4.55 -2.31 -26.04
CA GLU A 25 -5.07 -3.66 -25.77
C GLU A 25 -5.04 -4.05 -24.28
N ALA A 26 -5.31 -3.07 -23.41
CA ALA A 26 -5.26 -3.24 -21.95
C ALA A 26 -6.33 -4.21 -21.41
N ASP A 27 -7.27 -4.65 -22.24
CA ASP A 27 -8.23 -5.71 -21.93
C ASP A 27 -7.61 -7.11 -21.96
N LYS A 28 -6.57 -7.32 -22.78
CA LYS A 28 -5.89 -8.62 -22.93
C LYS A 28 -4.57 -8.66 -22.17
N LEU A 29 -3.86 -7.53 -22.17
CA LEU A 29 -2.51 -7.44 -21.61
C LEU A 29 -2.54 -6.99 -20.15
N SER A 30 -1.67 -7.55 -19.33
CA SER A 30 -1.38 -6.98 -18.00
C SER A 30 -0.75 -5.59 -18.13
N ARG A 31 -0.72 -4.84 -17.01
CA ARG A 31 -0.16 -3.49 -16.99
C ARG A 31 1.29 -3.44 -17.47
N ASP A 32 2.11 -4.36 -16.99
CA ASP A 32 3.51 -4.46 -17.39
C ASP A 32 3.65 -4.78 -18.88
N GLN A 33 2.83 -5.70 -19.39
CA GLN A 33 2.85 -6.10 -20.80
C GLN A 33 2.45 -4.94 -21.73
N PHE A 34 1.33 -4.24 -21.48
CA PHE A 34 0.96 -3.14 -22.37
C PHE A 34 1.93 -1.96 -22.23
N SER A 35 2.52 -1.72 -21.05
CA SER A 35 3.49 -0.63 -20.86
C SER A 35 4.78 -0.84 -21.67
N ARG A 36 5.09 -2.09 -22.03
CA ARG A 36 6.22 -2.45 -22.90
C ARG A 36 5.85 -2.53 -24.38
N SER A 37 4.56 -2.49 -24.71
CA SER A 37 4.07 -2.58 -26.09
C SER A 37 4.47 -1.37 -26.93
N ASP A 38 4.65 -1.57 -28.23
CA ASP A 38 5.01 -0.48 -29.14
C ASP A 38 3.89 0.57 -29.26
N LYS A 39 2.63 0.13 -29.17
CA LYS A 39 1.46 1.03 -29.12
C LYS A 39 1.53 1.99 -27.94
N PHE A 40 1.94 1.50 -26.77
CA PHE A 40 2.13 2.36 -25.60
C PHE A 40 3.33 3.30 -25.76
N LYS A 41 4.43 2.83 -26.36
CA LYS A 41 5.61 3.68 -26.59
C LYS A 41 5.31 4.86 -27.52
N GLN A 42 4.44 4.67 -28.50
CA GLN A 42 3.99 5.72 -29.44
C GLN A 42 3.12 6.80 -28.79
N LEU A 43 2.55 6.56 -27.60
CA LEU A 43 1.78 7.58 -26.89
C LEU A 43 2.66 8.75 -26.43
N SER A 44 2.10 9.95 -26.48
CA SER A 44 2.71 11.14 -25.89
C SER A 44 2.85 10.99 -24.37
N PHE A 45 3.75 11.76 -23.75
CA PHE A 45 3.91 11.77 -22.30
C PHE A 45 2.60 12.08 -21.57
N LYS A 46 1.80 13.01 -22.10
CA LYS A 46 0.49 13.40 -21.53
C LYS A 46 -0.51 12.26 -21.60
N GLU A 47 -0.54 11.49 -22.69
CA GLU A 47 -1.42 10.33 -22.83
C GLU A 47 -0.99 9.22 -21.87
N LYS A 48 0.31 8.90 -21.82
CA LYS A 48 0.88 7.92 -20.88
C LYS A 48 0.53 8.28 -19.43
N TRP A 49 0.74 9.53 -19.02
CA TRP A 49 0.37 10.01 -17.69
C TRP A 49 -1.14 9.92 -17.45
N SER A 50 -1.97 10.24 -18.46
CA SER A 50 -3.42 10.25 -18.30
C SER A 50 -4.04 8.88 -18.02
N ILE A 51 -3.42 7.80 -18.55
CA ILE A 51 -3.84 6.41 -18.32
C ILE A 51 -3.13 5.78 -17.11
N ASN A 52 -1.90 6.19 -16.79
CA ASN A 52 -1.16 5.67 -15.64
C ASN A 52 -1.45 6.38 -14.33
N SER A 53 -2.01 7.59 -14.33
CA SER A 53 -2.13 8.37 -13.10
C SER A 53 -3.57 8.75 -12.81
N ASN A 54 -4.02 8.38 -11.61
CA ASN A 54 -5.30 8.76 -11.06
C ASN A 54 -5.14 9.34 -9.65
N TYR A 55 -5.03 10.66 -9.55
CA TYR A 55 -4.84 11.37 -8.29
C TYR A 55 -5.94 11.08 -7.25
N TRP A 56 -7.19 10.85 -7.68
CA TRP A 56 -8.26 10.51 -6.74
C TRP A 56 -8.08 9.11 -6.15
N ALA A 57 -7.50 8.18 -6.91
CA ALA A 57 -7.16 6.86 -6.39
C ALA A 57 -5.90 6.90 -5.51
N PHE A 58 -4.98 7.84 -5.76
CA PHE A 58 -3.85 8.07 -4.87
C PHE A 58 -4.32 8.47 -3.47
N TRP A 59 -5.16 9.50 -3.37
CA TRP A 59 -5.67 9.96 -2.07
C TRP A 59 -6.75 9.05 -1.48
N GLY A 60 -7.55 8.40 -2.33
CA GLY A 60 -8.63 7.53 -1.89
C GLY A 60 -8.21 6.11 -1.53
N GLY A 61 -7.04 5.64 -1.98
CA GLY A 61 -6.54 4.30 -1.70
C GLY A 61 -7.59 3.20 -1.98
N PHE A 62 -7.79 2.29 -1.03
CA PHE A 62 -8.81 1.23 -1.12
C PHE A 62 -10.25 1.77 -1.10
N ILE A 63 -10.52 2.90 -0.43
CA ILE A 63 -11.86 3.54 -0.38
C ILE A 63 -12.31 3.92 -1.79
N TYR A 64 -11.38 4.36 -2.64
CA TYR A 64 -11.66 4.64 -4.04
C TYR A 64 -12.25 3.41 -4.77
N TYR A 65 -11.73 2.22 -4.51
CA TYR A 65 -12.19 0.98 -5.14
C TYR A 65 -13.57 0.56 -4.63
N PHE A 66 -13.88 0.78 -3.34
CA PHE A 66 -15.24 0.60 -2.81
C PHE A 66 -16.24 1.53 -3.51
N ILE A 67 -15.92 2.83 -3.64
CA ILE A 67 -16.78 3.81 -4.33
C ILE A 67 -16.98 3.44 -5.81
N LYS A 68 -15.99 2.79 -6.43
CA LYS A 68 -16.07 2.32 -7.82
C LYS A 68 -16.72 0.95 -8.00
N GLY A 69 -17.28 0.36 -6.93
CA GLY A 69 -17.99 -0.92 -7.02
C GLY A 69 -17.06 -2.10 -7.28
N MET A 70 -15.84 -2.06 -6.75
CA MET A 70 -14.85 -3.13 -6.82
C MET A 70 -14.43 -3.57 -5.40
N PRO A 71 -15.36 -4.15 -4.60
CA PRO A 71 -15.11 -4.47 -3.19
C PRO A 71 -14.00 -5.51 -3.01
N ASP A 72 -13.90 -6.52 -3.88
CA ASP A 72 -12.87 -7.56 -3.75
C ASP A 72 -11.46 -6.96 -3.93
N LYS A 73 -11.26 -6.12 -4.96
CA LYS A 73 -10.00 -5.36 -5.15
C LYS A 73 -9.73 -4.43 -3.97
N ALA A 74 -10.75 -3.76 -3.43
CA ALA A 74 -10.60 -2.88 -2.27
C ALA A 74 -10.11 -3.65 -1.03
N CYS A 75 -10.70 -4.81 -0.72
CA CYS A 75 -10.27 -5.68 0.37
C CYS A 75 -8.83 -6.16 0.20
N VAL A 76 -8.43 -6.54 -1.01
CA VAL A 76 -7.04 -6.95 -1.27
C VAL A 76 -6.06 -5.80 -1.14
N ILE A 77 -6.41 -4.61 -1.65
CA ILE A 77 -5.56 -3.41 -1.49
C ILE A 77 -5.42 -3.07 0.00
N LEU A 78 -6.50 -3.12 0.77
CA LEU A 78 -6.48 -2.89 2.21
C LEU A 78 -5.57 -3.91 2.92
N PHE A 79 -5.76 -5.20 2.65
CA PHE A 79 -4.92 -6.28 3.16
C PHE A 79 -3.43 -6.01 2.89
N MET A 80 -3.06 -5.75 1.63
CA MET A 80 -1.68 -5.50 1.25
C MET A 80 -1.11 -4.23 1.89
N SER A 81 -1.93 -3.19 2.04
CA SER A 81 -1.51 -1.92 2.67
C SER A 81 -1.22 -2.09 4.15
N VAL A 82 -2.07 -2.85 4.86
CA VAL A 82 -1.89 -3.14 6.29
C VAL A 82 -0.68 -4.03 6.52
N ILE A 83 -0.51 -5.08 5.70
CA ILE A 83 0.68 -5.93 5.77
C ILE A 83 1.96 -5.14 5.47
N TRP A 84 1.93 -4.25 4.46
CA TRP A 84 3.04 -3.36 4.17
C TRP A 84 3.42 -2.49 5.38
N GLY A 85 2.45 -1.80 5.98
CA GLY A 85 2.69 -0.97 7.17
C GLY A 85 3.22 -1.79 8.34
N MET A 86 2.64 -2.97 8.59
CA MET A 86 3.09 -3.89 9.63
C MET A 86 4.55 -4.32 9.44
N LEU A 87 4.94 -4.69 8.22
CA LEU A 87 6.32 -5.08 7.92
C LEU A 87 7.31 -3.94 8.17
N LEU A 88 6.96 -2.71 7.78
CA LEU A 88 7.79 -1.55 8.06
C LEU A 88 7.91 -1.29 9.56
N SER A 89 6.83 -1.38 10.33
CA SER A 89 6.88 -1.20 11.79
C SER A 89 7.73 -2.27 12.47
N ILE A 90 7.67 -3.52 12.01
CA ILE A 90 8.53 -4.61 12.53
C ILE A 90 10.00 -4.29 12.23
N ILE A 91 10.30 -3.82 11.01
CA ILE A 91 11.66 -3.45 10.63
C ILE A 91 12.17 -2.28 11.49
N ASP A 92 11.38 -1.23 11.64
CA ASP A 92 11.68 -0.08 12.49
C ASP A 92 11.96 -0.53 13.94
N PHE A 93 11.05 -1.32 14.52
CA PHE A 93 11.16 -1.82 15.88
C PHE A 93 12.40 -2.69 16.11
N PHE A 94 12.64 -3.73 15.31
CA PHE A 94 13.75 -4.66 15.58
C PHE A 94 15.12 -4.10 15.19
N PHE A 95 15.19 -3.24 14.17
CA PHE A 95 16.46 -2.72 13.66
C PHE A 95 16.78 -1.29 14.08
N GLY A 96 15.87 -0.62 14.80
CA GLY A 96 16.05 0.76 15.27
C GLY A 96 16.14 1.77 14.12
N LEU A 97 15.44 1.49 13.02
CA LEU A 97 15.49 2.33 11.81
C LEU A 97 14.39 3.37 11.83
N SER A 98 14.73 4.66 11.87
CA SER A 98 13.72 5.73 11.74
C SER A 98 13.17 5.81 10.31
N ILE A 99 12.13 5.02 10.00
CA ILE A 99 11.50 4.99 8.68
C ILE A 99 10.56 6.21 8.56
N PRO A 100 10.73 7.06 7.54
CA PRO A 100 9.84 8.20 7.35
C PRO A 100 8.38 7.77 7.23
N THR A 101 7.47 8.48 7.90
CA THR A 101 6.02 8.20 7.89
C THR A 101 5.45 8.15 6.47
N SER A 102 6.02 8.90 5.55
CA SER A 102 5.63 8.90 4.13
C SER A 102 5.79 7.53 3.46
N THR A 103 6.77 6.72 3.86
CA THR A 103 7.04 5.38 3.31
C THR A 103 5.90 4.38 3.58
N TYR A 104 5.19 4.57 4.70
CA TYR A 104 4.07 3.71 5.09
C TYR A 104 2.88 3.81 4.13
N TRP A 105 2.68 4.96 3.49
CA TRP A 105 1.50 5.22 2.65
C TRP A 105 1.83 5.63 1.22
N ILE A 106 3.05 6.05 0.86
CA ILE A 106 3.30 6.42 -0.55
C ILE A 106 3.20 5.21 -1.49
N LEU A 107 3.70 4.04 -1.09
CA LEU A 107 3.72 2.88 -1.98
C LEU A 107 2.32 2.29 -2.25
N PRO A 108 1.46 2.01 -1.25
CA PRO A 108 0.13 1.47 -1.53
C PRO A 108 -0.75 2.48 -2.31
N GLN A 109 -0.61 3.77 -2.01
CA GLN A 109 -1.35 4.85 -2.68
C GLN A 109 -0.84 5.03 -4.12
N GLY A 110 0.47 4.92 -4.33
CA GLY A 110 1.11 4.87 -5.65
C GLY A 110 0.59 3.71 -6.49
N PHE A 111 0.45 2.52 -5.90
CA PHE A 111 -0.17 1.37 -6.56
C PHE A 111 -1.61 1.68 -6.99
N CYS A 112 -2.43 2.22 -6.08
CA CYS A 112 -3.81 2.62 -6.40
C CYS A 112 -3.88 3.63 -7.55
N MET A 113 -3.00 4.64 -7.52
CA MET A 113 -2.87 5.64 -8.59
C MET A 113 -2.55 5.01 -9.95
N MET A 114 -1.63 4.05 -9.96
CA MET A 114 -1.11 3.39 -11.16
C MET A 114 -2.10 2.44 -11.83
N TYR A 115 -2.96 1.79 -11.05
CA TYR A 115 -3.86 0.74 -11.52
C TYR A 115 -5.31 1.20 -11.69
N ALA A 116 -5.76 2.24 -10.98
CA ALA A 116 -7.18 2.59 -10.93
C ALA A 116 -7.82 2.88 -12.29
N ASN A 117 -7.12 3.51 -13.24
CA ASN A 117 -7.71 3.76 -14.56
C ASN A 117 -7.93 2.47 -15.34
N LEU A 118 -6.98 1.53 -15.26
CA LEU A 118 -7.08 0.20 -15.87
C LEU A 118 -8.22 -0.60 -15.24
N ASP A 119 -8.30 -0.59 -13.92
CA ASP A 119 -9.30 -1.36 -13.19
C ASP A 119 -10.72 -0.83 -13.45
N VAL A 120 -10.89 0.50 -13.46
CA VAL A 120 -12.18 1.11 -13.79
C VAL A 120 -12.56 0.86 -15.26
N TYR A 121 -11.59 0.86 -16.19
CA TYR A 121 -11.81 0.48 -17.59
C TYR A 121 -12.29 -0.97 -17.72
N ARG A 122 -11.63 -1.90 -17.02
CA ARG A 122 -12.01 -3.32 -17.06
C ARG A 122 -13.34 -3.59 -16.39
N LYS A 123 -13.64 -2.90 -15.29
CA LYS A 123 -14.96 -2.96 -14.65
C LYS A 123 -16.05 -2.43 -15.57
N ALA A 124 -15.85 -1.28 -16.21
CA ALA A 124 -16.87 -0.65 -17.05
C ALA A 124 -17.19 -1.45 -18.33
N LEU A 125 -16.20 -2.08 -18.96
CA LEU A 125 -16.38 -2.76 -20.25
C LEU A 125 -16.52 -4.28 -20.17
N PHE A 126 -15.96 -4.90 -19.13
CA PHE A 126 -15.86 -6.36 -19.01
C PHE A 126 -16.38 -6.89 -17.67
N ASP A 127 -16.98 -6.02 -16.85
CA ASP A 127 -17.51 -6.33 -15.53
C ASP A 127 -16.48 -7.01 -14.59
N GLU A 128 -15.18 -6.73 -14.81
CA GLU A 128 -14.13 -7.34 -14.01
C GLU A 128 -14.15 -6.79 -12.57
N THR A 129 -14.57 -7.62 -11.62
CA THR A 129 -14.57 -7.31 -10.19
C THR A 129 -13.22 -7.61 -9.51
N MET A 130 -12.45 -8.57 -10.03
CA MET A 130 -11.14 -8.98 -9.50
C MET A 130 -10.12 -9.27 -10.61
N TRP A 131 -8.82 -9.12 -10.33
CA TRP A 131 -7.76 -9.34 -11.32
C TRP A 131 -7.66 -10.81 -11.73
N LYS A 132 -7.96 -11.10 -13.00
CA LYS A 132 -8.00 -12.48 -13.53
C LYS A 132 -6.70 -13.27 -13.38
N SER A 133 -5.56 -12.59 -13.38
CA SER A 133 -4.25 -13.23 -13.25
C SER A 133 -3.86 -13.57 -11.81
N TRP A 134 -4.67 -13.18 -10.82
CA TRP A 134 -4.38 -13.45 -9.42
C TRP A 134 -4.77 -14.88 -9.02
N PRO A 135 -4.16 -15.43 -7.96
CA PRO A 135 -4.53 -16.74 -7.45
C PRO A 135 -6.03 -16.89 -7.20
N SER A 136 -6.56 -18.11 -7.38
CA SER A 136 -7.99 -18.43 -7.23
C SER A 136 -8.54 -18.14 -5.82
N ILE A 137 -7.66 -18.11 -4.81
CA ILE A 137 -7.98 -17.75 -3.42
C ILE A 137 -8.60 -16.34 -3.34
N PHE A 138 -8.05 -15.40 -4.10
CA PHE A 138 -8.49 -14.00 -4.10
C PHE A 138 -9.78 -13.75 -4.90
N HIS A 139 -10.25 -14.75 -5.64
CA HIS A 139 -11.53 -14.68 -6.35
C HIS A 139 -12.73 -15.01 -5.46
N ARG A 140 -12.49 -15.41 -4.20
CA ARG A 140 -13.54 -15.73 -3.23
C ARG A 140 -13.75 -14.53 -2.29
N THR A 141 -14.90 -13.89 -2.37
CA THR A 141 -15.23 -12.68 -1.58
C THR A 141 -15.07 -12.88 -0.08
N ASN A 142 -15.54 -14.01 0.46
CA ASN A 142 -15.38 -14.33 1.88
C ASN A 142 -13.90 -14.43 2.31
N VAL A 143 -13.03 -14.94 1.43
CA VAL A 143 -11.59 -15.05 1.73
C VAL A 143 -10.93 -13.68 1.72
N VAL A 144 -11.20 -12.83 0.72
CA VAL A 144 -10.58 -11.49 0.67
C VAL A 144 -11.05 -10.59 1.81
N VAL A 145 -12.31 -10.70 2.22
CA VAL A 145 -12.82 -10.00 3.41
C VAL A 145 -12.15 -10.52 4.67
N LEU A 146 -12.03 -11.85 4.84
CA LEU A 146 -11.35 -12.45 5.98
C LEU A 146 -9.88 -12.02 6.06
N LEU A 147 -9.17 -11.99 4.93
CA LEU A 147 -7.78 -11.52 4.86
C LEU A 147 -7.67 -10.04 5.27
N ALA A 148 -8.55 -9.18 4.76
CA ALA A 148 -8.55 -7.77 5.11
C ALA A 148 -8.78 -7.55 6.62
N VAL A 149 -9.84 -8.15 7.18
CA VAL A 149 -10.13 -8.06 8.63
C VAL A 149 -9.02 -8.68 9.46
N GLY A 150 -8.55 -9.86 9.08
CA GLY A 150 -7.46 -10.58 9.76
C GLY A 150 -6.16 -9.78 9.79
N SER A 151 -5.81 -9.07 8.71
CA SER A 151 -4.62 -8.21 8.70
C SER A 151 -4.74 -7.03 9.66
N ILE A 152 -5.93 -6.44 9.80
CA ILE A 152 -6.16 -5.35 10.77
C ILE A 152 -5.99 -5.89 12.20
N VAL A 153 -6.61 -7.02 12.51
CA VAL A 153 -6.48 -7.66 13.83
C VAL A 153 -5.01 -7.98 14.12
N LEU A 154 -4.29 -8.55 13.16
CA LEU A 154 -2.87 -8.86 13.30
C LEU A 154 -2.03 -7.60 13.52
N ASN A 155 -2.31 -6.53 12.80
CA ASN A 155 -1.61 -5.25 12.96
C ASN A 155 -1.86 -4.64 14.34
N VAL A 156 -3.09 -4.72 14.86
CA VAL A 156 -3.42 -4.28 16.23
C VAL A 156 -2.65 -5.11 17.27
N ILE A 157 -2.63 -6.43 17.12
CA ILE A 157 -1.85 -7.32 18.02
C ILE A 157 -0.37 -6.95 17.99
N MET A 158 0.19 -6.71 16.81
CA MET A 158 1.59 -6.30 16.66
C MET A 158 1.86 -4.93 17.27
N ALA A 159 0.96 -3.95 17.08
CA ALA A 159 1.09 -2.63 17.69
C ALA A 159 1.07 -2.71 19.22
N VAL A 160 0.15 -3.49 19.80
CA VAL A 160 0.10 -3.73 21.25
C VAL A 160 1.38 -4.42 21.73
N TYR A 161 1.89 -5.40 20.97
CA TYR A 161 3.16 -6.05 21.28
C TYR A 161 4.30 -5.03 21.34
N MET A 162 4.47 -4.20 20.31
CA MET A 162 5.56 -3.22 20.24
C MET A 162 5.45 -2.21 21.38
N VAL A 163 4.27 -1.64 21.63
CA VAL A 163 4.05 -0.69 22.74
C VAL A 163 4.41 -1.30 24.09
N ASN A 164 4.11 -2.59 24.31
CA ASN A 164 4.44 -3.27 25.56
C ASN A 164 5.91 -3.70 25.67
N HIS A 165 6.68 -3.62 24.59
CA HIS A 165 8.10 -4.02 24.55
C HIS A 165 9.01 -2.85 24.15
N GLU A 166 8.48 -1.63 24.18
CA GLU A 166 9.18 -0.38 23.93
C GLU A 166 9.28 0.40 25.23
N TYR A 167 10.50 0.58 25.70
CA TYR A 167 10.82 1.25 26.96
C TYR A 167 11.65 2.50 26.66
N ALA A 168 11.67 3.44 27.59
CA ALA A 168 12.56 4.58 27.53
C ALA A 168 13.15 4.84 28.92
N THR A 169 14.40 5.29 29.00
CA THR A 169 14.92 5.90 30.22
C THR A 169 14.18 7.22 30.48
N GLN A 170 14.07 7.64 31.73
CA GLN A 170 13.43 8.92 32.07
C GLN A 170 14.08 10.11 31.34
N ALA A 171 15.39 10.04 31.06
CA ALA A 171 16.11 11.08 30.34
C ALA A 171 15.83 11.06 28.83
N ALA A 172 15.44 9.92 28.26
CA ALA A 172 15.19 9.75 26.84
C ALA A 172 13.71 9.84 26.44
N GLU A 173 12.78 9.84 27.39
CA GLU A 173 11.33 9.86 27.14
C GLU A 173 10.92 11.07 26.29
N ASP A 174 11.42 12.26 26.64
CA ASP A 174 11.11 13.53 25.97
C ASP A 174 12.26 14.09 25.10
N SER A 175 13.36 13.34 24.94
CA SER A 175 14.53 13.82 24.20
C SER A 175 14.45 13.51 22.71
N GLU A 176 14.74 14.52 21.87
CA GLU A 176 14.89 14.33 20.42
C GLU A 176 16.14 13.50 20.08
N ASP A 177 17.16 13.51 20.95
CA ASP A 177 18.46 12.83 20.76
C ASP A 177 18.47 11.39 21.31
N ARG A 178 17.30 10.79 21.53
CA ARG A 178 17.19 9.43 22.02
C ARG A 178 17.70 8.42 20.99
N VAL A 179 18.47 7.45 21.46
CA VAL A 179 19.08 6.39 20.66
C VAL A 179 18.39 5.06 20.98
N HIS A 180 18.13 4.29 19.93
CA HIS A 180 17.54 2.96 20.05
C HIS A 180 18.57 1.94 20.55
N VAL A 181 18.24 1.22 21.62
CA VAL A 181 19.04 0.13 22.16
C VAL A 181 18.23 -1.16 22.10
N ASN A 182 18.61 -2.04 21.17
CA ASN A 182 18.00 -3.36 21.03
C ASN A 182 18.41 -4.30 22.17
N CYS A 183 17.45 -4.81 22.93
CA CYS A 183 17.63 -5.74 24.04
C CYS A 183 16.93 -7.09 23.76
N GLY A 184 17.13 -7.64 22.56
CA GLY A 184 16.53 -8.90 22.14
C GLY A 184 15.11 -8.73 21.62
N MET A 185 14.11 -9.10 22.44
CA MET A 185 12.68 -9.00 22.08
C MET A 185 12.05 -7.66 22.48
N SER A 186 12.78 -6.87 23.27
CA SER A 186 12.38 -5.54 23.74
C SER A 186 13.41 -4.50 23.31
N ASN A 187 12.96 -3.25 23.24
CA ASN A 187 13.78 -2.10 22.92
C ASN A 187 13.72 -1.10 24.05
N ILE A 188 14.85 -0.45 24.33
CA ILE A 188 14.91 0.70 25.24
C ILE A 188 15.51 1.89 24.50
N TYR A 189 14.84 3.05 24.60
CA TYR A 189 15.38 4.33 24.17
C TYR A 189 16.19 4.94 25.32
N ALA A 190 17.43 5.33 25.04
CA ALA A 190 18.34 5.95 26.00
C ALA A 190 19.12 7.07 25.32
N LEU A 191 19.66 8.02 26.08
CA LEU A 191 20.58 9.02 25.54
C LEU A 191 21.94 8.39 25.22
N GLN A 192 22.65 8.93 24.23
CA GLN A 192 23.99 8.44 23.91
C GLN A 192 24.94 8.50 25.12
N SER A 193 24.81 9.53 25.97
CA SER A 193 25.57 9.65 27.21
C SER A 193 25.30 8.52 28.20
N GLU A 194 24.05 8.03 28.30
CA GLU A 194 23.68 6.92 29.19
C GLU A 194 24.25 5.60 28.65
N ILE A 195 24.28 5.44 27.33
CA ILE A 195 24.89 4.28 26.69
C ILE A 195 26.40 4.27 26.95
N ASP A 196 27.06 5.42 26.85
CA ASP A 196 28.50 5.56 27.04
C ASP A 196 28.89 5.36 28.52
N GLU A 197 28.05 5.80 29.46
CA GLU A 197 28.30 5.70 30.91
C GLU A 197 27.99 4.30 31.48
N PHE A 198 26.81 3.76 31.18
CA PHE A 198 26.33 2.51 31.81
C PHE A 198 26.53 1.28 30.93
N GLY A 199 26.63 1.47 29.62
CA GLY A 199 26.73 0.39 28.65
C GLY A 199 25.39 -0.29 28.35
N LYS A 200 25.30 -0.82 27.13
CA LYS A 200 24.13 -1.58 26.65
C LYS A 200 23.67 -2.71 27.58
N PRO A 201 24.56 -3.57 28.13
CA PRO A 201 24.11 -4.69 28.97
C PRO A 201 23.34 -4.23 30.20
N TYR A 202 23.77 -3.13 30.84
CA TYR A 202 23.10 -2.57 32.00
C TYR A 202 21.71 -2.03 31.64
N LEU A 203 21.61 -1.24 30.56
CA LEU A 203 20.33 -0.70 30.11
C LEU A 203 19.31 -1.80 29.82
N CYS A 204 19.75 -2.93 29.25
CA CYS A 204 18.88 -4.06 29.01
C CYS A 204 18.40 -4.78 30.29
N THR A 205 19.08 -4.62 31.43
CA THR A 205 18.59 -5.14 32.72
C THR A 205 17.50 -4.28 33.37
N LEU A 206 17.30 -3.06 32.88
CA LEU A 206 16.23 -2.16 33.35
C LEU A 206 14.85 -2.56 32.79
N ILE A 207 14.83 -3.43 31.79
CA ILE A 207 13.61 -3.94 31.18
C ILE A 207 13.01 -5.01 32.11
N PRO A 208 11.74 -4.87 32.52
CA PRO A 208 11.06 -5.81 33.42
C PRO A 208 10.77 -7.18 32.79
#